data_AF-A0AAW2JDM7-F1
#
_entry.id   AF-A0AAW2JDM7-F1
#
_cell.length_a   1.000
_cell.length_b   1.000
_cell.length_c   1.000
_cell.angle_alpha   90.00
_cell.angle_beta   90.00
_cell.angle_gamma   90.00
#
_symmetry.space_group_name_H-M   'P 1'
#
loop_
_entity.id
_entity.type
_entity.pdbx_description
1 polymer ?
#
loop_
_entity_poly.entity_id
_entity_poly.type
_entity_poly.pdbx_seq_one_letter_code
_entity_poly.pdbx_strand_id
1 'polypeptide(L)' 'MSDIDSNKWLEAMKSEMDSIDSNHVWTLVDPLKGVKLVGCKWVYKRKLGANDEVTAFKVRLMAKGYT' A
#
# COMPACT_ATOMS: atom_id res chain seq x y z
N MET A 1 11.08 11.55 3.71
CA MET A 1 11.33 10.20 3.18
C MET A 1 12.81 10.12 2.81
N SER A 2 13.67 9.83 3.79
CA SER A 2 15.13 9.71 3.64
C SER A 2 15.58 8.31 4.08
N ASP A 3 14.77 7.30 3.73
CA ASP A 3 15.13 5.90 3.97
C ASP A 3 15.98 5.44 2.77
N ILE A 4 17.09 4.76 3.03
CA ILE A 4 17.97 4.22 1.98
C ILE A 4 17.22 3.23 1.07
N ASP A 5 16.15 2.62 1.61
CA ASP A 5 15.28 1.71 0.88
C ASP A 5 14.11 2.40 0.17
N SER A 6 14.11 3.74 0.02
CA SER A 6 13.00 4.49 -0.59
C SER A 6 12.58 3.97 -1.97
N ASN A 7 13.55 3.54 -2.79
CA ASN A 7 13.25 2.96 -4.11
C ASN A 7 12.53 1.61 -3.99
N LYS A 8 12.95 0.74 -3.06
CA LYS A 8 12.31 -0.57 -2.83
C LYS A 8 10.88 -0.40 -2.30
N TRP A 9 10.65 0.61 -1.47
CA TRP A 9 9.31 0.96 -1.01
C TRP A 9 8.41 1.43 -2.14
N LEU A 10 8.93 2.25 -3.06
CA LEU A 10 8.19 2.72 -4.23
C LEU A 10 7.84 1.56 -5.18
N GLU A 11 8.78 0.65 -5.43
CA GLU A 11 8.53 -0.55 -6.25
C GLU A 11 7.45 -1.44 -5.63
N ALA A 12 7.51 -1.68 -4.31
CA ALA A 12 6.49 -2.45 -3.62
C ALA A 12 5.11 -1.77 -3.64
N MET A 13 5.05 -0.43 -3.58
CA MET A 13 3.79 0.32 -3.75
C MET A 13 3.19 0.14 -5.16
N LYS A 14 4.02 0.25 -6.20
CA LYS A 14 3.57 0.04 -7.59
C LYS A 14 3.04 -1.36 -7.78
N SER A 15 3.78 -2.37 -7.32
CA SER A 15 3.35 -3.76 -7.39
C SER A 15 2.02 -4.01 -6.67
N GLU A 16 1.77 -3.38 -5.52
CA GLU A 16 0.46 -3.47 -4.86
C GLU A 16 -0.65 -2.83 -5.71
N MET A 17 -0.43 -1.64 -6.30
CA MET A 17 -1.45 -1.01 -7.16
C MET A 17 -1.74 -1.82 -8.42
N ASP A 18 -0.70 -2.36 -9.07
CA ASP A 18 -0.85 -3.23 -10.24
C ASP A 18 -1.62 -4.52 -9.86
N SER A 19 -1.42 -5.03 -8.65
CA SER A 19 -2.18 -6.18 -8.14
C SER A 19 -3.65 -5.85 -7.89
N ILE A 20 -3.97 -4.64 -7.44
CA ILE A 20 -5.36 -4.20 -7.21
C ILE A 20 -6.08 -4.07 -8.54
N ASP A 21 -5.41 -3.51 -9.54
CA ASP A 21 -5.92 -3.33 -10.90
C ASP A 21 -6.12 -4.69 -11.60
N SER A 22 -5.09 -5.55 -11.63
CA SER A 22 -5.16 -6.87 -12.27
C SER A 22 -6.20 -7.80 -11.65
N ASN A 23 -6.38 -7.74 -10.33
CA ASN A 23 -7.41 -8.53 -9.64
C ASN A 23 -8.82 -7.92 -9.77
N HIS A 24 -8.97 -6.76 -10.43
CA HIS A 24 -10.25 -6.06 -10.62
C HIS A 24 -11.02 -5.84 -9.31
N VAL A 25 -10.29 -5.66 -8.20
CA VAL A 25 -10.91 -5.57 -6.87
C VAL A 25 -11.54 -4.20 -6.68
N TRP A 26 -10.93 -3.14 -7.25
CA TRP A 26 -11.37 -1.76 -7.10
C TRP A 26 -11.73 -1.17 -8.46
N THR A 27 -12.84 -0.42 -8.49
CA THR A 27 -13.19 0.45 -9.60
C THR A 27 -12.99 1.89 -9.16
N LEU A 28 -12.22 2.66 -9.92
CA LEU A 28 -12.12 4.09 -9.70
C LEU A 28 -13.45 4.74 -10.11
N VAL A 29 -14.09 5.44 -9.16
CA VAL A 29 -15.36 6.14 -9.36
C VAL A 29 -15.25 7.58 -8.92
N ASP A 30 -15.98 8.47 -9.58
CA ASP A 30 -16.10 9.85 -9.14
C ASP A 30 -16.75 9.94 -7.75
N PRO A 31 -16.28 10.85 -6.89
CA PRO A 31 -16.85 11.00 -5.57
C PRO A 31 -18.29 11.54 -5.66
N LEU A 32 -19.23 10.84 -5.03
CA LEU A 32 -20.62 11.29 -4.91
C LEU A 32 -20.69 12.57 -4.07
N LYS A 33 -21.44 13.57 -4.58
CA LYS A 33 -21.63 14.84 -3.87
C LYS A 33 -22.24 14.60 -2.48
N GLY A 34 -21.59 15.13 -1.45
CA GLY A 34 -22.06 15.04 -0.07
C GLY A 34 -21.64 13.77 0.69
N VAL A 35 -20.87 12.86 0.08
CA VAL A 35 -20.36 11.67 0.77
C VAL A 35 -19.02 11.97 1.45
N LYS A 36 -18.89 11.53 2.71
CA LYS A 36 -17.61 11.53 3.42
C LYS A 36 -16.78 10.33 2.96
N LEU A 37 -15.77 10.58 2.12
CA LEU A 37 -14.86 9.55 1.67
C LEU A 37 -14.04 8.99 2.84
N VAL A 38 -13.92 7.66 2.88
CA VAL A 38 -13.01 6.98 3.79
C VAL A 38 -11.59 7.20 3.27
N GLY A 39 -10.74 7.82 4.09
CA GLY A 39 -9.32 7.96 3.73
C GLY A 39 -8.64 6.59 3.61
N CYS A 40 -7.55 6.51 2.86
CA CYS A 40 -6.69 5.33 2.82
C CYS A 40 -5.35 5.60 3.50
N LYS A 41 -4.66 4.54 3.91
CA LYS A 41 -3.31 4.59 4.44
C LYS A 41 -2.47 3.46 3.87
N TRP A 42 -1.19 3.75 3.66
CA TRP A 42 -0.19 2.74 3.30
C TRP A 42 0.41 2.13 4.57
N VAL A 43 0.50 0.81 4.60
CA VAL A 43 1.17 0.05 5.66
C VAL A 43 2.43 -0.57 5.09
N TYR A 44 3.58 -0.18 5.64
CA TYR A 44 4.90 -0.64 5.22
C TYR A 44 5.44 -1.64 6.25
N LYS A 45 5.92 -2.79 5.79
CA LYS A 45 6.53 -3.81 6.64
C LYS A 45 7.71 -4.48 5.94
N ARG A 46 8.89 -4.43 6.55
CA ARG A 46 10.01 -5.28 6.16
C ARG A 46 9.76 -6.69 6.71
N LYS A 47 9.90 -7.69 5.84
CA LYS A 47 9.96 -9.09 6.27
C LYS A 47 11.43 -9.44 6.48
N LEU A 48 11.72 -9.94 7.68
CA LEU A 48 13.04 -10.44 8.03
C LEU A 48 13.08 -11.95 7.80
N GLY A 49 14.22 -12.44 7.32
CA GLY A 49 14.52 -13.87 7.22
C GLY A 49 14.98 -14.43 8.57
N ALA A 50 15.39 -15.70 8.57
CA ALA A 50 15.89 -16.37 9.79
C ALA A 50 17.17 -15.74 10.35
N ASN A 51 17.93 -15.04 9.50
CA ASN A 51 19.19 -14.38 9.86
C ASN A 51 19.03 -12.87 10.11
N ASP A 52 17.81 -12.40 10.40
CA ASP A 52 17.46 -10.97 10.54
C ASP A 52 17.74 -10.08 9.32
N GLU A 53 18.02 -10.69 8.17
CA GLU A 53 18.19 -9.98 6.90
C GLU A 53 16.83 -9.64 6.27
N VAL A 54 16.73 -8.48 5.61
CA VAL A 54 15.49 -8.08 4.93
C VAL A 54 15.31 -8.92 3.68
N THR A 55 14.34 -9.83 3.71
CA THR A 55 14.02 -10.73 2.58
C THR A 55 12.98 -10.14 1.64
N ALA A 56 12.10 -9.27 2.14
CA ALA A 56 11.08 -8.62 1.31
C ALA A 56 10.55 -7.32 1.92
N PHE A 57 10.12 -6.41 1.05
CA PHE A 57 9.39 -5.20 1.38
C PHE A 57 7.92 -5.44 1.08
N LYS A 58 7.09 -5.51 2.12
CA LYS A 58 5.65 -5.69 1.99
C LYS A 58 4.95 -4.36 2.21
N VAL A 59 4.20 -3.94 1.22
CA VAL A 59 3.36 -2.75 1.27
C VAL A 59 1.91 -3.16 1.08
N ARG A 60 0.98 -2.52 1.81
CA ARG A 60 -0.45 -2.72 1.65
C ARG A 60 -1.21 -1.41 1.70
N LEU A 61 -2.18 -1.25 0.80
CA LEU A 61 -3.11 -0.14 0.86
C LEU A 61 -4.35 -0.56 1.67
N MET A 62 -4.68 0.21 2.71
CA MET A 62 -5.79 -0.11 3.62
C MET A 62 -6.70 1.10 3.81
N ALA A 63 -7.99 0.84 4.02
CA ALA A 63 -8.91 1.86 4.50
C ALA A 63 -8.48 2.35 5.89
N LYS A 64 -8.50 3.66 6.09
CA LYS A 64 -8.29 4.30 7.39
C LYS A 64 -9.59 4.15 8.16
N GLY A 65 -9.72 3.08 8.93
CA GLY A 65 -10.85 2.90 9.84
C GLY A 65 -11.04 4.12 10.74
N TYR A 66 -12.27 4.62 10.84
CA TYR A 66 -12.64 5.65 11.81
C TYR A 66 -12.88 4.97 13.15
N THR A 67 -12.33 5.55 14.22
CA THR A 67 -12.81 5.33 15.59
C THR A 67 -13.71 6.50 15.95
#